data_AF-W2GJG0-F1
#
_entry.id   AF-W2GJG0-F1
#
_cell.length_a   1.000
_cell.length_b   1.000
_cell.length_c   1.000
_cell.angle_alpha   90.00
_cell.angle_beta   90.00
_cell.angle_gamma   90.00
#
_symmetry.space_group_name_H-M   'P 1'
#
loop_
_entity.id
_entity.type
_entity.pdbx_description
1 polymer ?
#
loop_
_entity_poly.entity_id
_entity_poly.type
_entity_poly.pdbx_seq_one_letter_code
_entity_poly.pdbx_strand_id
1 'polypeptide(L)'
;EPTDRFKAYVAGRGYHLLSPSQYGKVLESVGFTSVLAEDRTEQFVEVLKDELTRTLAQKEQFVAETSESDFKYIVDGWEAKIVRCGEGDQKWGLFYGKKE
;
A
#
# COMPACT_ATOMS: atom_id res chain seq x y z
N GLU A 1 15.85 7.00 -1.29
CA GLU A 1 15.16 8.05 -0.52
C GLU A 1 13.82 8.34 -1.19
N PRO A 2 12.72 8.45 -0.44
CA PRO A 2 11.42 8.62 -1.06
C PRO A 2 11.25 10.00 -1.71
N THR A 3 10.42 10.09 -2.73
CA THR A 3 10.14 11.37 -3.43
C THR A 3 9.42 12.37 -2.52
N ASP A 4 9.57 13.67 -2.80
CA ASP A 4 8.90 14.72 -2.01
C ASP A 4 7.38 14.67 -2.16
N ARG A 5 6.89 14.27 -3.34
CA ARG A 5 5.46 13.97 -3.57
C ARG A 5 4.96 12.90 -2.61
N PHE A 6 5.73 11.83 -2.42
CA PHE A 6 5.35 10.76 -1.51
C PHE A 6 5.42 11.20 -0.05
N LYS A 7 6.44 11.97 0.35
CA LYS A 7 6.52 12.54 1.71
C LYS A 7 5.30 13.41 2.03
N ALA A 8 4.86 14.25 1.10
CA ALA A 8 3.65 15.06 1.26
C ALA A 8 2.39 14.20 1.42
N TYR A 9 2.26 13.14 0.62
CA TYR A 9 1.18 12.16 0.75
C TYR A 9 1.18 11.48 2.13
N VAL A 10 2.35 11.00 2.60
CA VAL A 10 2.53 10.36 3.91
C VAL A 10 2.13 11.31 5.04
N ALA A 11 2.58 12.57 4.98
CA ALA A 11 2.23 13.59 5.95
C ALA A 11 0.73 13.89 5.96
N GLY A 12 0.10 14.04 4.79
CA GLY A 12 -1.34 14.28 4.68
C GLY A 12 -2.20 13.12 5.20
N ARG A 13 -1.64 11.91 5.29
CA ARG A 13 -2.31 10.74 5.88
C ARG A 13 -1.96 10.50 7.36
N GLY A 14 -0.99 11.24 7.91
CA GLY A 14 -0.48 11.03 9.27
C GLY A 14 0.23 9.68 9.45
N TYR A 15 0.82 9.13 8.40
CA TYR A 15 1.48 7.82 8.47
C TYR A 15 2.91 7.92 9.01
N HIS A 16 3.29 6.91 9.80
CA HIS A 16 4.68 6.64 10.18
C HIS A 16 5.12 5.35 9.48
N LEU A 17 5.73 5.49 8.30
CA LEU A 17 6.13 4.35 7.49
C LEU A 17 7.58 3.96 7.75
N LEU A 18 7.82 2.67 7.85
CA LEU A 18 9.14 2.04 7.84
C LEU A 18 9.26 1.16 6.59
N SER A 19 10.47 0.94 6.10
CA SER A 19 10.71 -0.12 5.12
C SER A 19 10.40 -1.50 5.75
N PRO A 20 10.11 -2.54 4.94
CA PRO A 20 9.93 -3.88 5.48
C PRO A 20 11.10 -4.35 6.36
N SER A 21 12.35 -4.11 5.93
CA SER A 21 13.52 -4.47 6.73
C SER A 21 13.60 -3.71 8.06
N GLN A 22 13.32 -2.40 8.05
CA GLN A 22 13.32 -1.58 9.27
C GLN A 22 12.25 -2.05 10.25
N TYR A 23 11.04 -2.33 9.77
CA TYR A 23 9.96 -2.82 10.63
C TYR A 23 10.28 -4.21 11.19
N GLY A 24 10.91 -5.10 10.41
CA GLY A 24 11.42 -6.38 10.91
C GLY A 24 12.39 -6.21 12.08
N LYS A 25 13.28 -5.22 12.03
CA LYS A 25 14.19 -4.88 13.15
C LYS A 25 13.47 -4.40 14.40
N VAL A 26 12.33 -3.71 14.25
CA VAL A 26 11.50 -3.35 15.40
C VAL A 26 10.97 -4.61 16.10
N LEU A 27 10.49 -5.60 15.35
CA LEU A 27 9.99 -6.86 15.93
C LEU A 27 11.09 -7.64 16.68
N GLU A 28 12.27 -7.75 16.07
CA GLU A 28 13.43 -8.37 16.73
C GLU A 28 13.81 -7.63 18.03
N SER A 29 13.79 -6.29 18.01
CA SER A 29 14.21 -5.47 19.15
C SER A 29 13.32 -5.63 20.40
N VAL A 30 12.09 -6.10 20.23
CA VAL A 30 11.13 -6.33 21.33
C VAL A 30 10.99 -7.81 21.70
N GLY A 31 11.88 -8.67 21.19
CA GLY A 31 12.02 -10.06 21.62
C GLY A 31 11.23 -11.08 20.81
N PHE A 32 10.66 -10.72 19.66
CA PHE A 32 10.15 -11.74 18.73
C PHE A 32 11.32 -12.50 18.09
N THR A 33 11.19 -13.83 18.03
CA THR A 33 12.13 -14.71 17.34
C THR A 33 11.53 -15.19 16.01
N SER A 34 12.36 -15.80 15.15
CA SER A 34 11.92 -16.29 13.83
C SER A 34 11.24 -15.21 12.97
N VAL A 35 11.73 -13.96 13.03
CA VAL A 35 11.11 -12.83 12.35
C VAL A 35 11.27 -12.96 10.84
N LEU A 36 10.16 -12.86 10.11
CA LEU A 36 10.13 -12.70 8.66
C LEU A 36 9.59 -11.31 8.34
N ALA A 37 10.26 -10.61 7.43
CA ALA A 37 9.86 -9.32 6.93
C ALA A 37 9.99 -9.32 5.39
N GLU A 38 8.89 -9.62 4.72
CA GLU A 38 8.83 -9.79 3.28
C GLU A 38 8.33 -8.52 2.59
N ASP A 39 9.00 -8.14 1.51
CA ASP A 39 8.48 -7.16 0.57
C ASP A 39 7.55 -7.85 -0.42
N ARG A 40 6.24 -7.64 -0.28
CA ARG A 40 5.20 -8.19 -1.15
C ARG A 40 4.62 -7.13 -2.09
N THR A 41 5.39 -6.11 -2.42
CA THR A 41 4.94 -5.01 -3.28
C THR A 41 4.51 -5.48 -4.67
N GLU A 42 5.16 -6.51 -5.23
CA GLU A 42 4.75 -7.09 -6.52
C GLU A 42 3.33 -7.68 -6.45
N GLN A 43 3.07 -8.52 -5.44
CA GLN A 43 1.72 -9.06 -5.19
C GLN A 43 0.70 -7.94 -4.98
N PHE A 44 1.06 -6.89 -4.24
CA PHE A 44 0.18 -5.75 -4.02
C PHE A 44 -0.17 -5.03 -5.33
N VAL A 45 0.81 -4.83 -6.22
CA VAL A 45 0.60 -4.19 -7.52
C VAL A 45 -0.33 -5.03 -8.40
N GLU A 46 -0.23 -6.35 -8.38
CA GLU A 46 -1.15 -7.24 -9.11
C GLU A 46 -2.59 -7.07 -8.60
N VAL A 47 -2.80 -7.12 -7.29
CA VAL A 47 -4.12 -6.91 -6.67
C VAL A 47 -4.69 -5.55 -7.04
N LEU A 48 -3.88 -4.48 -6.99
CA LEU A 48 -4.31 -3.13 -7.36
C LEU A 48 -4.77 -3.04 -8.82
N LYS A 49 -4.04 -3.67 -9.75
CA LYS A 49 -4.41 -3.68 -11.17
C LYS A 49 -5.70 -4.45 -11.41
N ASP A 50 -5.87 -5.58 -10.73
CA ASP A 50 -7.08 -6.39 -10.83
C ASP A 50 -8.30 -5.67 -10.25
N GLU A 51 -8.15 -5.04 -9.07
CA GLU A 51 -9.19 -4.21 -8.45
C GLU A 51 -9.58 -3.03 -9.35
N LEU A 52 -8.59 -2.30 -9.87
CA LEU A 52 -8.83 -1.18 -10.79
C LEU A 52 -9.59 -1.62 -12.04
N THR A 53 -9.16 -2.74 -12.65
CA THR A 53 -9.84 -3.30 -13.83
C THR A 53 -11.30 -3.63 -13.55
N ARG A 54 -11.57 -4.32 -12.44
CA ARG A 54 -12.95 -4.69 -12.04
C ARG A 54 -13.81 -3.48 -11.75
N THR A 55 -13.28 -2.46 -11.08
CA THR A 55 -14.03 -1.24 -10.76
C THR A 55 -14.32 -0.42 -12.01
N LEU A 56 -13.36 -0.26 -12.92
CA LEU A 56 -13.58 0.41 -14.20
C LEU A 56 -14.69 -0.28 -15.02
N ALA A 57 -14.69 -1.62 -15.05
CA ALA A 57 -15.71 -2.40 -15.75
C ALA A 57 -17.12 -2.27 -15.13
N GLN A 58 -17.23 -1.89 -13.86
CA GLN A 58 -18.49 -1.80 -13.11
C GLN A 58 -18.83 -0.35 -12.72
N LYS A 59 -18.35 0.65 -13.48
CA LYS A 59 -18.52 2.07 -13.16
C LYS A 59 -19.97 2.44 -12.85
N GLU A 60 -20.91 2.06 -13.73
CA GLU A 60 -22.32 2.45 -13.62
C GLU A 60 -22.93 1.96 -12.30
N GLN A 61 -22.69 0.71 -11.93
CA GLN A 61 -23.14 0.15 -10.66
C GLN A 61 -22.48 0.85 -9.47
N PHE A 62 -21.16 1.06 -9.52
CA PHE A 62 -20.43 1.72 -8.44
C PHE A 62 -20.98 3.13 -8.19
N VAL A 63 -21.17 3.92 -9.24
CA VAL A 63 -21.68 5.30 -9.16
C VAL A 63 -23.13 5.32 -8.66
N ALA A 64 -23.97 4.36 -9.07
CA ALA A 64 -25.34 4.25 -8.59
C ALA A 64 -25.43 3.98 -7.07
N GLU A 65 -24.46 3.25 -6.52
CA GLU A 65 -24.37 2.93 -5.08
C GLU A 65 -23.60 3.99 -4.27
N THR A 66 -22.82 4.85 -4.93
CA THR A 66 -21.94 5.84 -4.31
C THR A 66 -22.08 7.22 -4.97
N SER A 67 -21.09 7.65 -5.76
CA SER A 67 -21.09 8.87 -6.55
C SER A 67 -20.00 8.86 -7.64
N GLU A 68 -20.10 9.75 -8.63
CA GLU A 68 -19.02 9.97 -9.60
C GLU A 68 -17.73 10.47 -8.93
N SER A 69 -17.85 11.27 -7.86
CA SER A 69 -16.69 11.74 -7.09
C SER A 69 -15.98 10.62 -6.36
N ASP A 70 -16.72 9.68 -5.76
CA ASP A 70 -16.14 8.53 -5.06
C ASP A 70 -15.45 7.58 -6.04
N PHE A 71 -16.08 7.35 -7.19
CA PHE A 71 -15.50 6.55 -8.27
C PHE A 71 -14.16 7.14 -8.72
N LYS A 72 -14.14 8.44 -9.02
CA LYS A 72 -12.91 9.13 -9.42
C LYS A 72 -11.85 9.06 -8.32
N TYR A 73 -12.23 9.30 -7.07
CA TYR A 73 -11.30 9.27 -5.94
C TYR A 73 -10.63 7.89 -5.76
N ILE A 74 -11.40 6.80 -5.90
CA ILE A 74 -10.88 5.43 -5.80
C ILE A 74 -9.96 5.09 -6.97
N VAL A 75 -10.37 5.41 -8.21
CA VAL A 75 -9.56 5.18 -9.42
C VAL A 75 -8.23 5.93 -9.34
N ASP A 76 -8.26 7.25 -9.12
CA ASP A 76 -7.07 8.08 -8.98
C ASP A 76 -6.17 7.57 -7.84
N GLY A 77 -6.79 7.12 -6.74
CA GLY A 77 -6.10 6.58 -5.58
C GLY A 77 -5.32 5.31 -5.88
N TRP A 78 -5.91 4.37 -6.62
CA TRP A 78 -5.23 3.13 -7.03
C TRP A 78 -4.15 3.36 -8.09
N GLU A 79 -4.42 4.17 -9.11
CA GLU A 79 -3.42 4.54 -10.12
C GLU A 79 -2.19 5.18 -9.47
N ALA A 80 -2.40 6.11 -8.54
CA ALA A 80 -1.31 6.76 -7.82
C ALA A 80 -0.53 5.76 -6.93
N LYS A 81 -1.20 4.75 -6.34
CA LYS A 81 -0.51 3.68 -5.59
C LYS A 81 0.38 2.85 -6.51
N ILE A 82 -0.11 2.47 -7.70
CA ILE A 82 0.66 1.68 -8.67
C ILE A 82 1.94 2.43 -9.07
N VAL A 83 1.84 3.73 -9.36
CA VAL A 83 3.01 4.57 -9.67
C VAL A 83 3.99 4.60 -8.51
N ARG A 84 3.54 4.88 -7.29
CA ARG A 84 4.41 4.93 -6.10
C ARG A 84 5.07 3.59 -5.79
N CYS A 85 4.39 2.47 -6.04
CA CYS A 85 4.99 1.14 -5.90
C CYS A 85 6.07 0.92 -6.96
N GLY A 86 5.82 1.31 -8.21
CA GLY A 86 6.81 1.21 -9.30
C GLY A 86 8.05 2.10 -9.11
N GLU A 87 7.90 3.25 -8.45
CA GLU A 87 9.02 4.13 -8.06
C GLU A 87 9.77 3.65 -6.81
N GLY A 88 9.26 2.62 -6.12
CA GLY A 88 9.84 2.12 -4.86
C GLY A 88 9.54 2.97 -3.62
N ASP A 89 8.71 4.02 -3.76
CA ASP A 89 8.29 4.90 -2.67
C ASP A 89 7.36 4.18 -1.68
N GLN A 90 6.37 3.46 -2.21
CA GLN A 90 5.39 2.74 -1.41
C GLN A 90 5.63 1.24 -1.52
N LYS A 91 5.70 0.56 -0.36
CA LYS A 91 5.87 -0.89 -0.27
C LYS A 91 4.74 -1.54 0.50
N TRP A 92 4.53 -2.83 0.27
CA TRP A 92 3.63 -3.65 1.06
C TRP A 92 4.40 -4.73 1.81
N GLY A 93 4.52 -4.56 3.13
CA GLY A 93 5.27 -5.47 3.99
C GLY A 93 4.37 -6.57 4.56
N LEU A 94 4.83 -7.82 4.51
CA LEU A 94 4.27 -8.92 5.29
C LEU A 94 5.25 -9.27 6.41
N PHE A 95 4.74 -9.34 7.64
CA PHE A 95 5.54 -9.57 8.82
C PHE A 95 5.03 -10.76 9.61
N TYR A 96 5.96 -11.58 10.08
CA TYR A 96 5.70 -12.70 10.96
C TYR A 96 6.77 -12.73 12.06
N GLY A 97 6.39 -13.16 13.26
CA GLY A 97 7.31 -13.37 14.37
C GLY A 97 6.70 -14.34 15.38
N LYS A 98 7.54 -15.05 16.12
CA LYS A 98 7.15 -15.95 17.20
C LYS A 98 7.52 -15.36 18.53
N LYS A 99 6.62 -15.49 19.50
CA LYS A 99 6.93 -15.26 20.90
C LYS A 99 7.32 -16.60 21.51
N GLU A 100 8.47 -16.63 22.15
CA GLU A 100 8.90 -17.75 23.01
C GLU A 100 8.33 -17.61 24.42
#